data_AF-A0A8R1E699-F1
#
_entry.id   AF-A0A8R1E699-F1
#
_cell.length_a   1.000
_cell.length_b   1.000
_cell.length_c   1.000
_cell.angle_alpha   90.00
_cell.angle_beta   90.00
_cell.angle_gamma   90.00
#
_symmetry.space_group_name_H-M   'P 1'
#
loop_
_entity.id
_entity.type
_entity.pdbx_description
1 polymer ?
#
loop_
_entity_poly.entity_id
_entity_poly.type
_entity_poly.pdbx_seq_one_letter_code
_entity_poly.pdbx_strand_id
1 'polypeptide(L)'
;LPKEVRKNITKRPPLPFLKGLPKETLAKFDAIFKDKSIPWSEKPEKVIALAEEVLTGDNLKKFQEYKEKKEQEDKEYKEKEEKLSPAAKEVNEKLEALGKQKFEILEGLDEDVKDELFDLWKSRPRGPRRHQ
;
A
#
# COMPACT_ATOMS: atom_id res chain seq x y z
N LEU A 1 2.34 9.01 -24.63
CA LEU A 1 1.24 8.05 -24.30
C LEU A 1 -0.05 8.80 -23.98
N PRO A 2 -1.19 8.41 -24.58
CA PRO A 2 -2.52 8.99 -24.32
C PRO A 2 -2.93 8.87 -22.85
N LYS A 3 -3.73 9.81 -22.33
CA LYS A 3 -4.21 9.84 -20.93
C LYS A 3 -4.86 8.51 -20.50
N GLU A 4 -5.55 7.84 -21.41
CA GLU A 4 -6.18 6.53 -21.14
C GLU A 4 -5.19 5.39 -20.94
N VAL A 5 -4.00 5.47 -21.54
CA VAL A 5 -2.92 4.49 -21.32
C VAL A 5 -2.15 4.80 -20.03
N ARG A 6 -2.11 6.07 -19.61
CA ARG A 6 -1.48 6.50 -18.34
C ARG A 6 -2.22 6.01 -17.09
N LYS A 7 -3.56 5.87 -17.15
CA LYS A 7 -4.39 5.33 -16.05
C LYS A 7 -4.00 3.91 -15.58
N ASN A 8 -3.17 3.19 -16.33
CA ASN A 8 -2.70 1.86 -15.96
C ASN A 8 -1.31 1.86 -15.27
N ILE A 9 -0.63 3.00 -15.16
CA ILE A 9 0.77 3.09 -14.73
C ILE A 9 0.91 3.66 -13.29
N THR A 10 -0.12 4.30 -12.75
CA THR A 10 -0.19 4.80 -11.35
C THR A 10 -0.81 3.82 -10.37
N LYS A 11 -1.35 2.70 -10.85
CA LYS A 11 -1.97 1.68 -9.98
C LYS A 11 -0.92 1.09 -9.04
N ARG A 12 -1.22 1.05 -7.74
CA ARG A 12 -0.46 0.26 -6.76
C ARG A 12 -0.12 -1.11 -7.36
N PRO A 13 1.03 -1.71 -7.03
CA PRO A 13 1.34 -3.07 -7.46
C PRO A 13 0.11 -3.95 -7.19
N PRO A 14 -0.42 -4.66 -8.20
CA PRO A 14 -1.62 -5.46 -8.00
C PRO A 14 -1.32 -6.48 -6.92
N LEU A 15 -2.18 -6.53 -5.90
CA LEU A 15 -2.03 -7.50 -4.81
C LEU A 15 -1.96 -8.91 -5.42
N PRO A 16 -1.04 -9.78 -4.97
CA PRO A 16 -0.79 -11.07 -5.62
C PRO A 16 -2.04 -11.93 -5.78
N PHE A 17 -2.93 -11.88 -4.78
CA PHE A 17 -4.20 -12.61 -4.74
C PHE A 17 -5.31 -12.01 -5.61
N LEU A 18 -5.13 -10.79 -6.12
CA LEU A 18 -6.06 -10.15 -7.07
C LEU A 18 -5.72 -10.46 -8.53
N LYS A 19 -4.56 -11.08 -8.79
CA LYS A 19 -4.09 -11.34 -10.16
C LYS A 19 -4.96 -12.40 -10.84
N GLY A 20 -5.65 -11.98 -11.91
CA GLY A 20 -6.48 -12.86 -12.75
C GLY A 20 -7.95 -12.95 -12.33
N LEU A 21 -8.39 -12.13 -11.37
CA LEU A 21 -9.81 -12.04 -11.01
C LEU A 21 -10.65 -11.35 -12.09
N PRO A 22 -11.96 -11.67 -12.17
CA PRO A 22 -12.90 -10.95 -13.02
C PRO A 22 -12.89 -9.44 -12.74
N LYS A 23 -13.13 -8.62 -13.77
CA LYS A 23 -13.18 -7.16 -13.65
C LYS A 23 -14.18 -6.68 -12.60
N GLU A 24 -15.31 -7.38 -12.48
CA GLU A 24 -16.34 -7.07 -11.48
C GLU A 24 -15.82 -7.24 -10.05
N THR A 25 -15.12 -8.35 -9.77
CA THR A 25 -14.49 -8.60 -8.48
C THR A 25 -13.41 -7.56 -8.19
N LEU A 26 -12.55 -7.25 -9.18
CA LEU A 26 -11.53 -6.21 -9.05
C LEU A 26 -12.13 -4.83 -8.77
N ALA A 27 -13.26 -4.50 -9.37
CA ALA A 27 -13.95 -3.23 -9.14
C ALA A 27 -14.39 -3.07 -7.67
N LYS A 28 -14.75 -4.17 -6.97
CA LYS A 28 -15.08 -4.12 -5.54
C LYS A 28 -13.87 -3.75 -4.68
N PHE A 29 -12.70 -4.31 -4.99
CA PHE A 29 -11.46 -3.93 -4.30
C PHE A 29 -11.05 -2.48 -4.63
N ASP A 30 -11.14 -2.08 -5.89
CA ASP A 30 -10.86 -0.70 -6.31
C ASP A 30 -11.80 0.31 -5.63
N ALA A 31 -13.06 -0.04 -5.40
CA ALA A 31 -14.00 0.82 -4.68
C ALA A 31 -13.51 1.13 -3.26
N ILE A 32 -13.01 0.14 -2.51
CA ILE A 32 -12.42 0.35 -1.17
C ILE A 32 -11.22 1.30 -1.24
N PHE A 33 -10.37 1.16 -2.27
CA PHE A 33 -9.20 2.01 -2.42
C PHE A 33 -9.54 3.46 -2.78
N LYS A 34 -10.57 3.66 -3.60
CA LYS A 34 -11.02 4.98 -4.07
C LYS A 34 -11.94 5.69 -3.09
N ASP A 35 -12.56 4.95 -2.18
CA ASP A 35 -13.40 5.54 -1.15
C ASP A 35 -12.54 6.45 -0.25
N LYS A 36 -12.86 7.75 -0.30
CA LYS A 36 -12.21 8.79 0.51
C LYS A 36 -12.79 8.84 1.93
N SER A 37 -13.94 8.24 2.17
CA SER A 37 -14.54 8.14 3.51
C SER A 37 -13.85 7.09 4.39
N ILE A 38 -13.09 6.17 3.76
CA ILE A 38 -12.35 5.12 4.44
C ILE A 38 -10.92 5.61 4.67
N PRO A 39 -10.46 5.73 5.93
CA PRO A 39 -9.08 6.06 6.23
C PRO A 39 -8.11 5.05 5.64
N TRP A 40 -6.97 5.50 5.16
CA TRP A 40 -5.97 4.61 4.54
C TRP A 40 -5.49 3.49 5.49
N SER A 41 -5.49 3.73 6.80
CA SER A 41 -5.19 2.74 7.83
C SER A 41 -6.21 1.60 7.91
N GLU A 42 -7.48 1.87 7.60
CA GLU A 42 -8.57 0.87 7.64
C GLU A 42 -8.74 0.13 6.31
N LYS A 43 -8.21 0.68 5.21
CA LYS A 43 -8.28 0.04 3.88
C LYS A 43 -7.73 -1.40 3.88
N PRO A 44 -6.58 -1.72 4.50
CA PRO A 44 -6.08 -3.09 4.60
C PRO A 44 -7.09 -4.05 5.23
N GLU A 45 -7.73 -3.67 6.34
CA GLU A 45 -8.70 -4.52 7.04
C GLU A 45 -9.95 -4.77 6.19
N LYS A 46 -10.47 -3.73 5.53
CA LYS A 46 -11.61 -3.88 4.62
C LYS A 46 -11.28 -4.73 3.39
N VAL A 47 -10.06 -4.64 2.87
CA VAL A 47 -9.57 -5.49 1.77
C VAL A 47 -9.45 -6.95 2.23
N ILE A 48 -8.98 -7.21 3.44
CA ILE A 48 -8.91 -8.55 4.05
C ILE A 48 -10.31 -9.13 4.19
N ALA A 49 -11.26 -8.38 4.75
CA ALA A 49 -12.64 -8.82 4.91
C ALA A 49 -13.30 -9.15 3.56
N LEU A 50 -13.14 -8.26 2.56
CA LEU A 50 -13.66 -8.50 1.22
C LEU A 50 -12.99 -9.70 0.55
N ALA A 51 -11.70 -9.91 0.81
CA ALA A 51 -10.96 -11.05 0.29
C ALA A 51 -11.44 -12.39 0.88
N GLU A 52 -11.74 -12.43 2.18
CA GLU A 52 -12.30 -13.61 2.85
C GLU A 52 -13.72 -13.93 2.34
N GLU A 53 -14.51 -12.92 1.98
CA GLU A 53 -15.87 -13.10 1.46
C GLU A 53 -15.90 -13.52 -0.02
N VAL A 54 -15.07 -12.91 -0.87
CA VAL A 54 -15.22 -12.99 -2.34
C VAL A 54 -14.21 -13.92 -3.00
N LEU A 55 -13.05 -14.16 -2.38
CA LEU A 55 -12.03 -15.02 -2.99
C LEU A 55 -12.34 -16.50 -2.76
N THR A 56 -12.15 -17.28 -3.82
CA THR A 56 -12.33 -18.73 -3.80
C THR A 56 -11.19 -19.41 -4.56
N GLY A 57 -11.03 -20.72 -4.33
CA GLY A 57 -10.05 -21.55 -5.05
C GLY A 57 -8.60 -21.06 -4.91
N ASP A 58 -7.91 -20.92 -6.03
CA ASP A 58 -6.49 -20.55 -6.07
C ASP A 58 -6.21 -19.12 -5.59
N ASN A 59 -7.18 -18.21 -5.71
CA ASN A 59 -7.01 -16.83 -5.22
C ASN A 59 -7.14 -16.75 -3.70
N LEU A 60 -7.97 -17.62 -3.10
CA LEU A 60 -8.07 -17.75 -1.65
C LEU A 60 -6.75 -18.30 -1.06
N LYS A 61 -6.13 -19.29 -1.71
CA LYS A 61 -4.80 -19.79 -1.31
C LYS A 61 -3.75 -18.69 -1.33
N LYS A 62 -3.66 -17.93 -2.42
CA LYS A 62 -2.73 -16.78 -2.52
C LYS A 62 -3.02 -15.71 -1.46
N PHE A 63 -4.27 -15.53 -1.08
CA PHE A 63 -4.65 -14.59 -0.02
C PHE A 63 -4.20 -15.09 1.36
N GLN A 64 -4.37 -16.38 1.65
CA GLN A 64 -3.86 -16.99 2.89
C GLN A 64 -2.33 -16.88 2.97
N GLU A 65 -1.61 -17.23 1.90
CA GLU A 65 -0.14 -17.05 1.82
C GLU A 65 0.27 -15.59 2.03
N TYR A 66 -0.47 -14.64 1.44
CA TYR A 66 -0.23 -13.22 1.65
C TYR A 66 -0.46 -12.81 3.11
N LYS A 67 -1.52 -13.31 3.75
CA LYS A 67 -1.87 -13.04 5.15
C LYS A 67 -0.80 -13.59 6.11
N GLU A 68 -0.40 -14.84 5.92
CA GLU A 68 0.66 -15.48 6.72
C GLU A 68 2.00 -14.76 6.56
N LYS A 69 2.38 -14.43 5.32
CA LYS A 69 3.60 -13.67 5.06
C LYS A 69 3.57 -12.29 5.71
N LYS A 70 2.44 -11.60 5.67
CA LYS A 70 2.27 -10.29 6.32
C LYS A 70 2.40 -10.40 7.83
N GLU A 71 1.74 -11.38 8.44
CA GLU A 71 1.84 -11.63 9.88
C GLU A 71 3.28 -11.96 10.30
N GLN A 72 4.00 -12.74 9.49
CA GLN A 72 5.41 -13.03 9.74
C GLN A 72 6.28 -11.78 9.62
N GLU A 73 6.11 -10.98 8.56
CA GLU A 73 6.83 -9.70 8.39
C GLU A 73 6.57 -8.75 9.57
N ASP A 74 5.33 -8.66 10.05
CA ASP A 74 4.97 -7.81 11.18
C ASP A 74 5.58 -8.32 12.50
N LYS A 75 5.62 -9.65 12.72
CA LYS A 75 6.32 -10.24 13.88
C LYS A 75 7.81 -9.99 13.82
N GLU A 76 8.45 -10.21 12.68
CA GLU A 76 9.88 -9.96 12.48
C GLU A 76 10.22 -8.48 12.65
N TYR A 77 9.33 -7.57 12.20
CA TYR A 77 9.50 -6.14 12.39
C TYR A 77 9.43 -5.77 13.87
N LYS A 78 8.42 -6.26 14.61
CA LYS A 78 8.31 -6.03 16.06
C LYS A 78 9.52 -6.56 16.83
N GLU A 79 10.01 -7.75 16.48
CA GLU A 79 11.21 -8.31 17.12
C GLU A 79 12.45 -7.44 16.85
N LYS A 80 12.60 -6.92 15.62
CA LYS A 80 13.69 -5.98 15.29
C LYS A 80 13.53 -4.66 16.04
N GLU A 81 12.31 -4.14 16.15
CA GLU A 81 11.98 -2.92 16.88
C GLU A 81 12.30 -3.07 18.37
N GLU A 82 11.95 -4.20 18.99
CA GLU A 82 12.27 -4.49 20.39
C GLU A 82 13.79 -4.52 20.65
N LYS A 83 14.56 -5.05 19.69
CA LYS A 83 16.03 -5.14 19.73
C LYS A 83 16.74 -3.80 19.44
N LEU A 84 16.03 -2.75 19.05
CA LEU A 84 16.64 -1.44 18.82
C LEU A 84 17.20 -0.85 20.12
N SER A 85 18.30 -0.10 20.00
CA SER A 85 18.81 0.72 21.10
C SER A 85 17.80 1.83 21.44
N PRO A 86 17.79 2.38 22.67
CA PRO A 86 16.89 3.46 23.06
C PRO A 86 16.94 4.67 22.11
N ALA A 87 18.15 5.05 21.68
CA ALA A 87 18.34 6.13 20.71
C ALA A 87 17.76 5.80 19.32
N ALA A 88 17.88 4.54 18.88
CA ALA A 88 17.30 4.10 17.62
C ALA A 88 15.77 4.02 17.69
N LYS A 89 15.19 3.61 18.82
CA LYS A 89 13.73 3.65 19.06
C LYS A 89 13.19 5.07 18.97
N GLU A 90 13.83 6.03 19.64
CA GLU A 90 13.40 7.43 19.60
C GLU A 90 13.44 8.01 18.18
N VAL A 91 14.48 7.69 17.39
CA VAL A 91 14.54 8.11 15.98
C VAL A 91 13.49 7.38 15.14
N ASN A 92 13.26 6.09 15.36
CA ASN A 92 12.26 5.32 14.65
C ASN A 92 10.84 5.89 14.87
N GLU A 93 10.50 6.22 16.12
CA GLU A 93 9.22 6.86 16.46
C GLU A 93 9.04 8.21 15.75
N LYS A 94 10.09 9.04 15.68
CA LYS A 94 10.05 10.31 14.93
C LYS A 94 9.86 10.08 13.43
N LEU A 95 10.51 9.07 12.85
CA LEU A 95 10.35 8.71 11.45
C LEU A 95 8.94 8.18 11.14
N GLU A 96 8.38 7.36 12.02
CA GLU A 96 7.00 6.87 11.95
C GLU A 96 6.00 8.03 12.03
N ALA A 97 6.21 8.98 12.95
CA ALA A 97 5.38 10.18 13.07
C ALA A 97 5.42 11.05 11.80
N LEU A 98 6.61 11.27 11.23
CA LEU A 98 6.75 11.95 9.93
C LEU A 98 6.06 11.19 8.80
N GLY A 99 6.14 9.85 8.82
CA GLY A 99 5.40 8.98 7.92
C GLY A 99 3.90 9.22 8.01
N LYS A 100 3.34 9.20 9.21
CA LYS A 100 1.90 9.46 9.47
C LYS A 100 1.49 10.85 8.97
N GLN A 101 2.25 11.89 9.30
CA GLN A 101 1.97 13.25 8.81
C GLN A 101 1.97 13.32 7.28
N LYS A 102 2.94 12.68 6.63
CA LYS A 102 2.97 12.58 5.17
C LYS A 102 1.72 11.87 4.64
N PHE A 103 1.29 10.79 5.29
CA PHE A 103 0.08 10.06 4.90
C PHE A 103 -1.19 10.90 5.09
N GLU A 104 -1.31 11.66 6.18
CA GLU A 104 -2.45 12.56 6.42
C GLU A 104 -2.53 13.66 5.37
N ILE A 105 -1.39 14.30 5.05
CA ILE A 105 -1.33 15.31 3.97
C ILE A 105 -1.79 14.69 2.66
N LEU A 106 -1.26 13.51 2.34
CA LEU A 106 -1.66 12.81 1.12
C LEU A 106 -3.14 12.47 1.16
N GLU A 107 -3.66 11.91 2.23
CA GLU A 107 -5.06 11.48 2.34
C GLU A 107 -6.04 12.60 1.97
N GLY A 108 -5.81 13.82 2.46
CA GLY A 108 -6.62 15.00 2.20
C GLY A 108 -6.58 15.54 0.75
N LEU A 109 -5.68 15.04 -0.11
CA LEU A 109 -5.60 15.48 -1.51
C LEU A 109 -6.58 14.72 -2.41
N ASP A 110 -7.03 15.40 -3.47
CA ASP A 110 -7.79 14.77 -4.55
C ASP A 110 -6.95 13.77 -5.36
N GLU A 111 -7.62 12.78 -5.97
CA GLU A 111 -6.93 11.73 -6.74
C GLU A 111 -6.12 12.31 -7.90
N ASP A 112 -6.65 13.32 -8.61
CA ASP A 112 -5.94 13.97 -9.71
C ASP A 112 -4.67 14.70 -9.23
N VAL A 113 -4.75 15.36 -8.06
CA VAL A 113 -3.61 16.06 -7.45
C VAL A 113 -2.55 15.06 -6.95
N LYS A 114 -2.98 13.94 -6.37
CA LYS A 114 -2.10 12.82 -6.00
C LYS A 114 -1.37 12.29 -7.23
N ASP A 115 -2.09 12.05 -8.32
CA ASP A 115 -1.52 11.52 -9.56
C ASP A 115 -0.46 12.46 -10.15
N GLU A 116 -0.72 13.77 -10.19
CA GLU A 116 0.26 14.78 -10.62
C GLU A 116 1.52 14.79 -9.75
N LEU A 117 1.35 14.71 -8.42
CA LEU A 117 2.48 14.64 -7.48
C LEU A 117 3.27 13.34 -7.63
N PHE A 118 2.59 12.20 -7.78
CA PHE A 118 3.25 10.92 -7.99
C PHE A 118 4.02 10.88 -9.33
N ASP A 119 3.49 11.47 -10.39
CA ASP A 119 4.19 11.60 -11.67
C ASP A 119 5.43 12.49 -11.56
N LEU A 120 5.35 13.61 -10.83
CA LEU A 120 6.51 14.43 -10.49
C LEU A 120 7.55 13.63 -9.68
N TRP A 121 7.14 12.87 -8.68
CA TRP A 121 8.06 12.07 -7.86
C TRP A 121 8.72 10.93 -8.62
N LYS A 122 8.00 10.29 -9.55
CA LYS A 122 8.55 9.25 -10.45
C LYS A 122 9.55 9.82 -11.45
N SER A 123 9.29 11.03 -11.95
CA SER A 123 10.17 11.73 -12.88
C SER A 123 11.36 12.42 -12.19
N ARG A 124 11.38 12.45 -10.86
CA ARG A 124 12.50 12.99 -10.08
C ARG A 124 13.79 12.27 -10.50
N PRO A 125 14.83 12.99 -10.94
CA PRO A 125 16.10 12.37 -11.31
C PRO A 125 16.58 11.53 -10.12
N ARG A 126 16.78 10.23 -10.34
CA ARG A 126 17.47 9.42 -9.34
C ARG A 126 18.86 10.02 -9.21
N GLY A 127 19.12 10.71 -8.10
CA GLY A 127 20.46 11.16 -7.76
C GLY A 127 21.44 9.98 -7.82
N PRO A 128 22.75 10.24 -7.92
CA PRO A 128 23.75 9.18 -8.03
C PRO A 128 23.50 8.15 -6.92
N ARG A 129 23.57 6.85 -7.27
CA ARG A 129 23.50 5.77 -6.27
C ARG A 129 24.55 6.10 -5.22
N ARG A 130 24.11 6.41 -3.99
CA ARG A 130 25.01 6.44 -2.85
C ARG A 130 25.48 5.02 -2.66
N HIS A 131 26.63 4.70 -3.26
CA HIS A 131 27.40 3.52 -2.92
C HIS A 131 27.77 3.68 -1.45
N GLN A 132 27.11 2.90 -0.59
CA GLN A 132 27.73 2.42 0.64
C GLN A 132 28.42 1.10 0.28
#